data_AF-A0A972YDX9-F1
#
_entry.id   AF-A0A972YDX9-F1
#
_cell.length_a   1.000
_cell.length_b   1.000
_cell.length_c   1.000
_cell.angle_alpha   90.00
_cell.angle_beta   90.00
_cell.angle_gamma   90.00
#
_symmetry.space_group_name_H-M   'P 1'
#
loop_
_entity.id
_entity.type
_entity.pdbx_description
1 polymer ?
#
loop_
_entity_poly.entity_id
_entity_poly.type
_entity_poly.pdbx_seq_one_letter_code
_entity_poly.pdbx_strand_id
1 'polypeptide(L)'
;MEALLRKACLWWVYLAGVLLLLLVLVTVINISAFGLDKIARMYGSNVAALPGYEDFVRLIIGCIALMFFPWAQAERGHIAVDFFANNFSSAWQKNLDILWLSLTLILVIFLGILMFLGLLESRDDGALSSILGWIEWPFYIPGVLSLILWALVLAFQIFINKGEKLND
;
A
#
# COMPACT_ATOMS: atom_id res chain seq x y z
N MET A 1 -23.40 -4.14 1.50
CA MET A 1 -22.26 -3.95 0.57
C MET A 1 -21.08 -3.31 1.28
N GLU A 2 -21.30 -2.21 2.01
CA GLU A 2 -20.28 -1.54 2.85
C GLU A 2 -19.51 -2.48 3.80
N ALA A 3 -20.23 -3.29 4.59
CA ALA A 3 -19.62 -4.18 5.56
C ALA A 3 -18.69 -5.23 4.91
N LEU A 4 -19.01 -5.66 3.68
CA LEU A 4 -18.22 -6.62 2.93
C LEU A 4 -16.94 -5.95 2.38
N LEU A 5 -17.05 -4.72 1.89
CA LEU A 5 -15.92 -3.92 1.43
C LEU A 5 -14.96 -3.59 2.59
N ARG A 6 -15.48 -3.10 3.71
CA ARG A 6 -14.71 -2.86 4.95
C ARG A 6 -13.99 -4.13 5.41
N LYS A 7 -14.69 -5.27 5.42
CA LYS A 7 -14.11 -6.57 5.80
C LYS A 7 -12.99 -6.98 4.83
N ALA A 8 -13.16 -6.78 3.52
CA ALA A 8 -12.11 -7.07 2.54
C ALA A 8 -10.87 -6.19 2.76
N CYS A 9 -11.04 -4.88 2.95
CA CYS A 9 -9.93 -3.97 3.27
C CYS A 9 -9.23 -4.34 4.59
N LEU A 10 -9.99 -4.80 5.59
CA LEU A 10 -9.45 -5.22 6.89
C LEU A 10 -8.62 -6.51 6.79
N TRP A 11 -9.09 -7.51 6.04
CA TRP A 11 -8.26 -8.69 5.77
C TRP A 11 -6.99 -8.35 4.99
N TRP A 12 -7.13 -7.45 4.02
CA TRP A 12 -6.00 -6.97 3.21
C TRP A 12 -4.94 -6.26 4.05
N VAL A 13 -5.36 -5.40 4.99
CA VAL A 13 -4.44 -4.69 5.87
C VAL A 13 -3.76 -5.62 6.88
N TYR A 14 -4.45 -6.66 7.37
CA TYR A 14 -3.82 -7.67 8.20
C TYR A 14 -2.76 -8.47 7.45
N LEU A 15 -3.03 -8.83 6.19
CA LEU A 15 -2.04 -9.49 5.34
C LEU A 15 -0.81 -8.59 5.15
N ALA A 16 -1.01 -7.29 4.89
CA ALA A 16 0.08 -6.32 4.81
C ALA A 16 0.88 -6.22 6.12
N GLY A 17 0.20 -6.23 7.27
CA GLY A 17 0.84 -6.22 8.59
C GLY A 17 1.68 -7.48 8.86
N VAL A 18 1.18 -8.66 8.49
CA VAL A 18 1.95 -9.92 8.62
C VAL A 18 3.18 -9.90 7.71
N LEU A 19 3.04 -9.45 6.46
CA LEU A 19 4.17 -9.29 5.55
C LEU A 19 5.19 -8.29 6.08
N LEU A 20 4.74 -7.19 6.69
CA LEU A 20 5.62 -6.20 7.32
C LEU A 20 6.39 -6.79 8.50
N LEU A 21 5.73 -7.58 9.36
CA LEU A 21 6.40 -8.27 10.46
C LEU A 21 7.46 -9.25 9.94
N LEU A 22 7.14 -10.02 8.90
CA LEU A 22 8.09 -10.91 8.26
C LEU A 22 9.29 -10.14 7.68
N LEU A 23 9.05 -9.02 6.99
CA LEU A 23 10.10 -8.15 6.48
C LEU A 23 10.99 -7.64 7.62
N VAL A 24 10.40 -7.16 8.72
CA VAL A 24 11.15 -6.70 9.90
C VAL A 24 12.00 -7.83 10.49
N LEU A 25 11.46 -9.04 10.61
CA LEU A 25 12.22 -10.20 11.11
C LEU A 25 13.42 -10.50 10.21
N VAL A 26 13.23 -10.54 8.90
CA VAL A 26 14.31 -10.79 7.93
C VAL A 26 15.38 -9.69 8.01
N THR A 27 14.96 -8.42 8.15
CA THR A 27 15.86 -7.27 8.36
C THR A 27 16.69 -7.42 9.63
N VAL A 28 16.07 -7.77 10.75
CA VAL A 28 16.76 -7.97 12.03
C VAL A 28 17.76 -9.13 11.93
N ILE A 29 17.37 -10.25 11.33
CA ILE A 29 18.25 -11.41 11.13
C ILE A 29 19.45 -11.01 10.28
N ASN A 30 19.23 -10.29 9.18
CA ASN A 30 20.32 -9.89 8.28
C ASN A 30 21.29 -8.91 8.95
N ILE A 31 20.78 -7.87 9.64
CA ILE A 31 21.61 -6.93 10.40
C ILE A 31 22.40 -7.64 11.50
N SER A 32 21.77 -8.61 12.18
CA SER A 32 22.42 -9.42 13.21
C SER A 32 23.54 -10.28 12.61
N ALA A 33 23.30 -10.93 11.46
CA ALA A 33 24.31 -11.72 10.76
C ALA A 33 25.52 -10.86 10.34
N PHE A 34 25.29 -9.65 9.82
CA PHE A 34 26.37 -8.68 9.54
C PHE A 34 27.13 -8.26 10.80
N GLY A 35 26.42 -8.05 11.91
CA GLY A 35 27.02 -7.72 13.20
C GLY A 35 27.93 -8.84 13.72
N LEU A 36 27.44 -10.09 13.68
CA LEU A 36 28.24 -11.27 14.05
C LEU A 36 29.43 -11.45 13.12
N ASP A 37 29.25 -11.26 11.81
CA ASP A 37 30.33 -11.39 10.85
C ASP A 37 31.44 -10.36 11.08
N LYS A 38 31.09 -9.11 11.39
CA LYS A 38 32.07 -8.08 11.77
C LYS A 38 32.89 -8.48 12.99
N ILE A 39 32.28 -9.16 13.96
CA ILE A 39 32.95 -9.67 15.16
C ILE A 39 33.81 -10.90 14.82
N ALA A 40 33.25 -11.85 14.08
CA ALA A 40 33.93 -13.08 13.67
C ALA A 40 35.18 -12.78 12.84
N ARG A 41 35.12 -11.75 11.98
CA ARG A 41 36.27 -11.30 11.18
C ARG A 41 37.43 -10.77 12.03
N MET A 42 37.17 -10.22 13.23
CA MET A 42 38.23 -9.87 14.18
C MET A 42 38.96 -11.10 14.75
N TYR A 43 38.33 -12.28 14.71
CA TYR A 43 38.89 -13.55 15.16
C TYR A 43 39.29 -14.49 13.99
N GLY A 44 39.37 -13.95 12.76
CA GLY A 44 39.78 -14.73 11.58
C GLY A 44 38.72 -15.69 11.03
N SER A 45 37.46 -15.58 11.48
CA SER A 45 36.32 -16.35 10.97
C SER A 45 35.40 -15.46 10.12
N ASN A 46 34.59 -16.06 9.24
CA ASN A 46 33.64 -15.33 8.39
C ASN A 46 32.24 -15.95 8.53
N VAL A 47 31.22 -15.12 8.67
CA VAL A 47 29.82 -15.51 8.68
C VAL A 47 29.14 -14.85 7.49
N ALA A 48 28.69 -15.64 6.52
CA ALA A 48 28.00 -15.08 5.36
C ALA A 48 26.65 -14.45 5.79
N ALA A 49 26.44 -13.19 5.42
CA ALA A 49 25.12 -12.54 5.50
C ALA A 49 24.13 -13.17 4.51
N LEU A 50 22.84 -12.84 4.62
CA LEU A 50 21.80 -13.36 3.71
C LEU A 50 21.98 -12.80 2.29
N PRO A 51 22.40 -13.60 1.30
CA PRO A 51 22.54 -13.12 -0.07
C PRO A 51 21.16 -12.78 -0.64
N GLY A 52 21.03 -11.63 -1.29
CA GLY A 52 19.79 -11.22 -1.94
C GLY A 52 18.72 -10.65 -1.01
N TYR A 53 19.06 -10.37 0.25
CA TYR A 53 18.19 -9.67 1.20
C TYR A 53 17.61 -8.36 0.64
N GLU A 54 18.44 -7.58 -0.07
CA GLU A 54 18.04 -6.27 -0.60
C GLU A 54 16.93 -6.41 -1.66
N ASP A 55 17.05 -7.40 -2.56
CA ASP A 55 16.02 -7.73 -3.55
C ASP A 55 14.71 -8.13 -2.86
N PHE A 56 14.79 -9.01 -1.86
CA PHE A 56 13.62 -9.46 -1.10
C PHE A 56 12.89 -8.27 -0.44
N VAL A 57 13.63 -7.41 0.28
CA VAL A 57 13.04 -6.26 0.97
C VAL A 57 12.46 -5.27 -0.03
N ARG A 58 13.15 -4.98 -1.13
CA ARG A 58 12.67 -4.07 -2.17
C ARG A 58 11.36 -4.54 -2.79
N LEU A 59 11.24 -5.82 -3.12
CA LEU A 59 10.05 -6.38 -3.74
C LEU A 59 8.87 -6.44 -2.77
N ILE A 60 9.12 -6.87 -1.52
CA ILE A 60 8.07 -6.99 -0.50
C ILE A 60 7.58 -5.61 -0.02
N ILE A 61 8.47 -4.63 0.17
CA ILE A 61 8.05 -3.29 0.59
C ILE A 61 7.21 -2.60 -0.49
N GLY A 62 7.51 -2.83 -1.77
CA GLY A 62 6.72 -2.36 -2.90
C GLY A 62 5.28 -2.87 -2.86
N CYS A 63 5.08 -4.13 -2.45
CA CYS A 63 3.75 -4.70 -2.22
C CYS A 63 3.07 -4.02 -1.03
N ILE A 64 3.72 -4.06 0.13
CA ILE A 64 3.14 -3.65 1.42
C ILE A 64 2.69 -2.19 1.42
N ALA A 65 3.50 -1.29 0.82
CA ALA A 65 3.24 0.14 0.84
C ALA A 65 1.82 0.49 0.37
N LEU A 66 1.36 -0.15 -0.71
CA LEU A 66 0.06 0.14 -1.28
C LEU A 66 -1.10 -0.55 -0.55
N MET A 67 -0.84 -1.69 0.09
CA MET A 67 -1.87 -2.50 0.74
C MET A 67 -2.51 -1.82 1.96
N PHE A 68 -1.83 -0.84 2.57
CA PHE A 68 -2.39 -0.08 3.70
C PHE A 68 -3.42 0.97 3.29
N PHE A 69 -3.36 1.51 2.06
CA PHE A 69 -4.21 2.63 1.64
C PHE A 69 -5.72 2.35 1.61
N PRO A 70 -6.21 1.18 1.14
CA PRO A 70 -7.65 0.92 1.10
C PRO A 70 -8.31 1.02 2.48
N TRP A 71 -7.67 0.45 3.51
CA TRP A 71 -8.17 0.52 4.89
C TRP A 71 -8.02 1.93 5.47
N ALA A 72 -6.90 2.61 5.22
CA ALA A 72 -6.70 3.98 5.66
C ALA A 72 -7.79 4.92 5.11
N GLN A 73 -8.15 4.77 3.83
CA GLN A 73 -9.24 5.53 3.21
C GLN A 73 -10.61 5.20 3.80
N ALA A 74 -10.86 3.91 4.09
CA ALA A 74 -12.12 3.48 4.68
C ALA A 74 -12.33 4.04 6.10
N GLU A 75 -11.24 4.29 6.84
CA GLU A 75 -11.29 4.73 8.24
C GLU A 75 -11.14 6.26 8.43
N ARG A 76 -10.45 6.98 7.52
CA ARG A 76 -10.07 8.40 7.72
C ARG A 76 -10.57 9.37 6.64
N GLY A 77 -11.71 9.09 6.02
CA GLY A 77 -12.22 9.84 4.86
C GLY A 77 -12.38 11.37 5.01
N HIS A 78 -12.49 11.94 6.23
CA HIS A 78 -12.97 13.33 6.41
C HIS A 78 -12.10 14.26 7.29
N ILE A 79 -11.13 13.74 8.04
CA ILE A 79 -10.48 14.47 9.16
C ILE A 79 -9.70 15.73 8.72
N ALA A 80 -9.06 15.70 7.54
CA ALA A 80 -8.23 16.83 7.08
C ALA A 80 -9.07 17.99 6.52
N VAL A 81 -10.23 17.70 5.93
CA VAL A 81 -11.15 18.72 5.41
C VAL A 81 -11.89 19.36 6.58
N ASP A 82 -12.33 18.59 7.57
CA ASP A 82 -13.09 19.08 8.73
C ASP A 82 -12.35 20.17 9.52
N PHE A 83 -11.02 20.08 9.63
CA PHE A 83 -10.21 21.08 10.35
C PHE A 83 -10.20 22.46 9.66
N PHE A 84 -10.10 22.50 8.32
CA PHE A 84 -10.16 23.74 7.55
C PHE A 84 -11.61 24.21 7.30
N ALA A 85 -12.53 23.26 7.25
CA ALA A 85 -13.94 23.49 6.94
C ALA A 85 -14.73 24.05 8.12
N ASN A 86 -14.26 23.94 9.37
CA ASN A 86 -14.95 24.42 10.58
C ASN A 86 -15.35 25.92 10.57
N ASN A 87 -14.77 26.72 9.66
CA ASN A 87 -15.13 28.13 9.46
C ASN A 87 -16.11 28.39 8.28
N PHE A 88 -16.50 27.36 7.52
CA PHE A 88 -17.36 27.46 6.33
C PHE A 88 -18.74 26.85 6.55
N SER A 89 -19.75 27.31 5.80
CA SER A 89 -21.12 26.78 5.88
C SER A 89 -21.19 25.32 5.39
N SER A 90 -22.09 24.53 5.98
CA SER A 90 -22.22 23.07 5.76
C SER A 90 -22.33 22.65 4.28
N ALA A 91 -22.90 23.50 3.43
CA ALA A 91 -23.00 23.25 1.99
C ALA A 91 -21.64 23.32 1.27
N TRP A 92 -20.76 24.24 1.66
CA TRP A 92 -19.41 24.34 1.08
C TRP A 92 -18.51 23.20 1.52
N GLN A 93 -18.64 22.76 2.78
CA GLN A 93 -17.89 21.62 3.29
C GLN A 93 -18.19 20.34 2.50
N LYS A 94 -19.48 20.07 2.25
CA LYS A 94 -19.92 18.89 1.47
C LYS A 94 -19.39 18.90 0.03
N ASN A 95 -19.37 20.06 -0.61
CA ASN A 95 -18.84 20.19 -1.97
C ASN A 95 -17.31 19.99 -2.02
N LEU A 96 -16.58 20.52 -1.03
CA LEU A 96 -15.13 20.34 -0.93
C LEU A 96 -14.76 18.87 -0.65
N ASP A 97 -15.52 18.19 0.20
CA ASP A 97 -15.32 16.76 0.48
C ASP A 97 -15.52 15.91 -0.78
N ILE A 98 -16.62 16.12 -1.53
CA ILE A 98 -16.88 15.41 -2.79
C ILE A 98 -15.79 15.70 -3.83
N LEU A 99 -15.32 16.96 -3.92
CA LEU A 99 -14.24 17.34 -4.83
C LEU A 99 -12.95 16.60 -4.47
N TRP A 100 -12.57 16.58 -3.19
CA TRP A 100 -11.36 15.90 -2.71
C TRP A 100 -11.42 14.40 -2.95
N LEU A 101 -12.55 13.76 -2.64
CA LEU A 101 -12.77 12.34 -2.92
C LEU A 101 -12.68 12.05 -4.43
N SER A 102 -13.27 12.91 -5.26
CA SER A 102 -13.23 12.75 -6.72
C SER A 102 -11.82 12.89 -7.29
N LEU A 103 -11.06 13.87 -6.80
CA LEU A 103 -9.66 14.07 -7.21
C LEU A 103 -8.80 12.88 -6.79
N THR A 104 -8.99 12.38 -5.56
CA THR A 104 -8.31 11.19 -5.06
C THR A 104 -8.67 9.98 -5.91
N LEU A 105 -9.95 9.78 -6.28
CA LEU A 105 -10.37 8.67 -7.14
C LEU A 105 -9.68 8.71 -8.51
N ILE A 106 -9.63 9.88 -9.14
CA ILE A 106 -8.93 10.07 -10.42
C ILE A 106 -7.45 9.70 -10.28
N LEU A 107 -6.79 10.18 -9.22
CA LEU A 107 -5.38 9.85 -8.94
C LEU A 107 -5.17 8.35 -8.75
N VAL A 108 -6.03 7.69 -7.98
CA VAL A 108 -5.93 6.24 -7.70
C VAL A 108 -6.13 5.43 -8.97
N ILE A 109 -7.09 5.79 -9.82
CA ILE A 109 -7.30 5.15 -11.13
C ILE A 109 -6.07 5.35 -12.02
N PHE A 110 -5.54 6.57 -12.08
CA PHE A 110 -4.34 6.89 -12.85
C PHE A 110 -3.13 6.05 -12.40
N LEU A 111 -2.87 5.98 -11.09
CA LEU A 111 -1.84 5.12 -10.52
C LEU A 111 -2.09 3.64 -10.81
N GLY A 112 -3.36 3.20 -10.78
CA GLY A 112 -3.75 1.83 -11.13
C GLY A 112 -3.40 1.46 -12.56
N ILE A 113 -3.66 2.37 -13.50
CA ILE A 113 -3.30 2.20 -14.92
C ILE A 113 -1.77 2.12 -15.08
N LEU A 114 -1.02 3.05 -14.46
CA LEU A 114 0.45 3.04 -14.53
C LEU A 114 1.05 1.76 -13.94
N MET A 115 0.52 1.31 -12.79
CA MET A 115 0.98 0.09 -12.14
C MET A 115 0.70 -1.15 -13.01
N PHE A 116 -0.46 -1.19 -13.66
CA PHE A 116 -0.81 -2.27 -14.57
C PHE A 116 0.07 -2.28 -15.82
N LEU A 117 0.38 -1.11 -16.38
CA LEU A 117 1.30 -0.99 -17.50
C LEU A 117 2.72 -1.44 -17.11
N GLY A 118 3.20 -1.00 -15.94
CA GLY A 118 4.50 -1.44 -15.41
C GLY A 118 4.57 -2.96 -15.16
N LEU A 119 3.46 -3.58 -14.77
CA LEU A 119 3.37 -5.04 -14.65
C LEU A 119 3.55 -5.74 -16.01
N LEU A 120 2.90 -5.23 -17.06
CA LEU A 120 3.00 -5.79 -18.41
C LEU A 120 4.40 -5.64 -18.98
N GLU A 121 4.98 -4.44 -18.86
CA GLU A 121 6.35 -4.16 -19.32
C GLU A 121 7.37 -5.04 -18.59
N SER A 122 7.28 -5.15 -17.26
CA SER A 122 8.15 -6.02 -16.44
C SER A 122 8.04 -7.50 -16.84
N ARG A 123 6.84 -7.94 -17.26
CA ARG A 123 6.62 -9.31 -17.75
C ARG A 123 7.23 -9.52 -19.14
N ASP A 124 7.06 -8.58 -20.05
CA ASP A 124 7.53 -8.68 -21.43
C ASP A 124 9.06 -8.60 -21.51
N ASP A 125 9.68 -7.76 -20.68
CA ASP A 125 11.14 -7.65 -20.56
C ASP A 125 11.77 -8.84 -19.79
N GLY A 126 10.95 -9.68 -19.15
CA GLY A 126 11.43 -10.78 -18.32
C GLY A 126 12.28 -10.29 -17.15
N ALA A 127 11.90 -9.17 -16.53
CA ALA A 127 12.70 -8.51 -15.50
C ALA A 127 12.99 -9.45 -14.32
N LEU A 128 14.28 -9.57 -13.98
CA LEU A 128 14.79 -10.39 -12.89
C LEU A 128 15.48 -9.51 -11.84
N SER A 129 15.29 -9.87 -10.57
CA SER A 129 16.01 -9.26 -9.47
C SER A 129 17.52 -9.49 -9.61
N SER A 130 18.32 -8.50 -9.24
CA SER A 130 19.75 -8.46 -9.60
C SER A 130 20.60 -9.53 -8.91
N ILE A 131 20.19 -9.99 -7.73
CA ILE A 131 20.95 -10.94 -6.90
C ILE A 131 20.23 -12.28 -6.82
N LEU A 132 18.93 -12.30 -6.51
CA LEU A 132 18.16 -13.54 -6.38
C LEU A 132 17.68 -14.11 -7.73
N GLY A 133 17.72 -13.33 -8.81
CA GLY A 133 17.20 -13.74 -10.11
C GLY A 133 15.69 -14.03 -10.08
N TRP A 134 14.96 -13.39 -9.16
CA TRP A 134 13.51 -13.59 -9.05
C TRP A 134 12.77 -12.77 -10.10
N ILE A 135 11.70 -13.36 -10.63
CA ILE A 135 10.83 -12.66 -11.57
C ILE A 135 10.06 -11.55 -10.83
N GLU A 136 10.13 -10.32 -11.31
CA GLU A 136 9.62 -9.15 -10.58
C GLU A 136 8.10 -8.93 -10.75
N TRP A 137 7.52 -9.25 -11.91
CA TRP A 137 6.11 -8.94 -12.22
C TRP A 137 5.07 -9.46 -11.20
N PRO A 138 5.23 -10.61 -10.52
CA PRO A 138 4.24 -11.06 -9.53
C PRO A 138 4.09 -10.11 -8.34
N PHE A 139 5.14 -9.35 -8.01
CA PHE A 139 5.14 -8.39 -6.91
C PHE A 139 4.36 -7.10 -7.24
N TYR A 140 3.97 -6.89 -8.49
CA TYR A 140 3.05 -5.81 -8.86
C TYR A 140 1.59 -6.16 -8.55
N ILE A 141 1.23 -7.45 -8.49
CA ILE A 141 -0.15 -7.90 -8.31
C ILE A 141 -0.77 -7.34 -7.02
N PRO A 142 -0.12 -7.44 -5.84
CA PRO A 142 -0.69 -6.87 -4.61
C PRO A 142 -0.90 -5.36 -4.71
N GLY A 143 -0.01 -4.65 -5.40
CA GLY A 143 -0.14 -3.21 -5.64
C GLY A 143 -1.37 -2.87 -6.48
N VAL A 144 -1.55 -3.55 -7.61
CA VAL A 144 -2.73 -3.37 -8.49
C VAL A 144 -4.03 -3.69 -7.75
N LEU A 145 -4.08 -4.81 -7.02
CA LEU A 145 -5.25 -5.18 -6.23
C LEU A 145 -5.58 -4.14 -5.15
N SER A 146 -4.55 -3.58 -4.52
CA SER A 146 -4.73 -2.51 -3.53
C SER A 146 -5.33 -1.25 -4.15
N LEU A 147 -4.86 -0.84 -5.33
CA LEU A 147 -5.39 0.34 -6.03
C LEU A 147 -6.84 0.13 -6.47
N ILE A 148 -7.20 -1.09 -6.93
CA ILE A 148 -8.59 -1.45 -7.25
C ILE A 148 -9.47 -1.37 -5.99
N LEU A 149 -9.04 -1.97 -4.88
CA LEU A 149 -9.79 -1.91 -3.62
C LEU A 149 -9.96 -0.47 -3.13
N TRP A 150 -8.92 0.36 -3.23
CA TRP A 150 -8.98 1.76 -2.85
C TRP A 150 -9.94 2.57 -3.73
N ALA A 151 -9.91 2.36 -5.05
CA ALA A 151 -10.84 2.99 -5.98
C ALA A 151 -12.31 2.60 -5.67
N LEU A 152 -12.57 1.33 -5.31
CA LEU A 152 -13.90 0.88 -4.92
C LEU A 152 -14.38 1.56 -3.62
N VAL A 153 -13.50 1.73 -2.62
CA VAL A 153 -13.80 2.48 -1.38
C VAL A 153 -14.18 3.93 -1.71
N LEU A 154 -13.38 4.61 -2.53
CA LEU A 154 -13.61 6.00 -2.92
C LEU A 154 -14.91 6.17 -3.71
N ALA A 155 -15.17 5.31 -4.70
CA ALA A 155 -16.41 5.32 -5.46
C ALA A 155 -17.62 5.14 -4.51
N PHE A 156 -17.54 4.17 -3.60
CA PHE A 156 -18.59 3.92 -2.62
C PHE A 156 -18.85 5.13 -1.71
N GLN A 157 -17.80 5.79 -1.21
CA GLN A 157 -17.89 7.01 -0.41
C GLN A 157 -18.56 8.16 -1.20
N ILE A 158 -18.20 8.36 -2.46
CA ILE A 158 -18.81 9.41 -3.31
C ILE A 158 -20.30 9.14 -3.56
N PHE A 159 -20.69 7.89 -3.81
CA PHE A 159 -22.09 7.53 -4.09
C PHE A 159 -22.98 7.57 -2.84
N ILE A 160 -22.46 7.21 -1.67
CA ILE A 160 -23.24 7.22 -0.41
C ILE A 160 -23.23 8.56 0.30
N ASN A 161 -22.14 9.33 0.25
CA ASN A 161 -22.11 10.67 0.86
C ASN A 161 -23.03 11.67 0.10
N LYS A 162 -23.46 11.32 -1.12
CA LYS A 162 -24.58 11.98 -1.81
C LYS A 162 -25.96 11.75 -1.15
N GLY A 163 -26.08 10.85 -0.17
CA GLY A 163 -27.34 10.36 0.41
C GLY A 163 -27.88 11.06 1.66
N GLU A 164 -27.09 11.82 2.43
CA GLU A 164 -27.65 12.60 3.54
C GLU A 164 -28.20 13.95 3.05
N LYS A 165 -29.42 13.88 2.54
CA LYS A 165 -30.51 14.80 2.91
C LYS A 165 -31.59 13.94 3.56
N LEU A 166 -31.40 13.60 4.81
CA LEU A 166 -32.53 13.29 5.68
C LEU A 166 -32.90 14.62 6.33
N ASN A 167 -33.86 15.32 5.72
CA ASN A 167 -34.73 16.18 6.51
C ASN A 167 -35.39 15.26 7.53
N ASP A 168 -35.07 15.46 8.81
CA ASP A 168 -36.00 16.04 9.79
C ASP A 168 -35.24 16.44 11.07
#